data_AF-A0A4Y9T458-F1
#
_entry.id   AF-A0A4Y9T458-F1
#
_cell.length_a   1.000
_cell.length_b   1.000
_cell.length_c   1.000
_cell.angle_alpha   90.00
_cell.angle_beta   90.00
_cell.angle_gamma   90.00
#
_symmetry.space_group_name_H-M   'P 1'
#
loop_
_entity.id
_entity.type
_entity.pdbx_description
1 polymer ?
#
loop_
_entity_poly.entity_id
_entity_poly.type
_entity_poly.pdbx_seq_one_letter_code
_entity_poly.pdbx_strand_id
1 'polypeptide(L)'
;MSSFPGSPRLIKGAIIGLDPLNPLASVVVFQYNPDTMTRRLEARTSGGGDNSDRAEALRLAGPPKETITLNVEVDAADQLEQGNPQAQLTGVSPMLAALEMLLYPKSLGVIANLALAQVGNIEIIPPEAPLTLFVWGPTRVLPVRVTGFSITEEAYDTLLNPIRAKVDLTLQVLSYVDLKVSNPGHSLFLAHQIAKEVLATSNVVNSALNVGASFKL
;
A
#
# COMPACT_ATOMS: atom_id res chain seq x y z
N MET A 1 15.10 -23.76 8.43
CA MET A 1 14.53 -24.85 7.59
C MET A 1 15.02 -24.70 6.15
N SER A 2 15.56 -25.75 5.54
CA SER A 2 16.00 -25.74 4.13
C SER A 2 14.79 -25.86 3.21
N SER A 3 14.51 -24.83 2.40
CA SER A 3 13.43 -24.89 1.41
C SER A 3 13.75 -25.94 0.34
N PHE A 4 12.72 -26.63 -0.17
CA PHE A 4 12.88 -27.58 -1.25
C PHE A 4 13.50 -26.88 -2.48
N PRO A 5 14.58 -27.38 -3.10
CA PRO A 5 15.26 -26.69 -4.21
C PRO A 5 14.36 -26.40 -5.43
N GLY A 6 13.27 -27.18 -5.59
CA GLY A 6 12.26 -26.97 -6.64
C GLY A 6 11.08 -26.08 -6.23
N SER A 7 11.08 -25.48 -5.03
CA SER A 7 10.00 -24.58 -4.63
C SER A 7 10.09 -23.26 -5.40
N PRO A 8 8.97 -22.71 -5.92
CA PRO A 8 8.96 -21.40 -6.55
C PRO A 8 9.56 -20.33 -5.63
N ARG A 9 10.36 -19.42 -6.19
CA ARG A 9 10.89 -18.28 -5.42
C ARG A 9 9.74 -17.34 -5.07
N LEU A 10 9.44 -17.20 -3.78
CA LEU A 10 8.42 -16.26 -3.31
C LEU A 10 8.95 -14.83 -3.35
N ILE A 11 8.24 -13.96 -4.08
CA ILE A 11 8.43 -12.51 -4.03
C ILE A 11 7.61 -11.98 -2.87
N LYS A 12 8.21 -11.12 -2.04
CA LYS A 12 7.52 -10.49 -0.91
C LYS A 12 6.82 -9.21 -1.35
N GLY A 13 5.62 -8.98 -0.81
CA GLY A 13 4.94 -7.69 -0.89
C GLY A 13 5.67 -6.64 -0.07
N ALA A 14 5.49 -5.37 -0.42
CA ALA A 14 6.11 -4.26 0.30
C ALA A 14 5.26 -2.99 0.25
N ILE A 15 5.48 -2.13 1.23
CA ILE A 15 5.05 -0.74 1.24
C ILE A 15 6.29 0.14 1.23
N ILE A 16 6.35 1.08 0.30
CA ILE A 16 7.51 1.94 0.09
C ILE A 16 7.06 3.39 0.14
N GLY A 17 7.32 4.08 1.25
CA GLY A 17 7.26 5.53 1.31
C GLY A 17 8.47 6.13 0.61
N LEU A 18 8.24 7.00 -0.36
CA LEU A 18 9.26 7.76 -1.05
C LEU A 18 9.48 9.06 -0.28
N ASP A 19 10.49 9.04 0.57
CA ASP A 19 11.00 10.21 1.27
C ASP A 19 12.37 10.60 0.66
N PRO A 20 12.47 11.74 -0.06
CA PRO A 20 13.73 12.19 -0.64
C PRO A 20 14.85 12.40 0.39
N LEU A 21 14.49 12.72 1.64
CA LEU A 21 15.44 13.01 2.71
C LEU A 21 15.86 11.75 3.49
N ASN A 22 15.03 10.70 3.47
CA ASN A 22 15.35 9.43 4.10
C ASN A 22 14.67 8.25 3.38
N PRO A 23 15.17 7.84 2.20
CA PRO A 23 14.49 6.86 1.35
C PRO A 23 14.48 5.44 1.95
N LEU A 24 15.40 5.12 2.87
CA LEU A 24 15.50 3.80 3.49
C LEU A 24 14.55 3.62 4.67
N ALA A 25 14.27 4.68 5.45
CA ALA A 25 13.44 4.60 6.65
C ALA A 25 11.93 4.47 6.36
N SER A 26 11.54 4.26 5.10
CA SER A 26 10.14 4.17 4.69
C SER A 26 9.86 2.94 3.83
N VAL A 27 10.78 1.96 3.81
CA VAL A 27 10.60 0.67 3.14
C VAL A 27 10.18 -0.38 4.15
N VAL A 28 8.98 -0.92 3.99
CA VAL A 28 8.44 -2.02 4.79
C VAL A 28 8.21 -3.22 3.89
N VAL A 29 9.09 -4.22 3.98
CA VAL A 29 8.92 -5.50 3.29
C VAL A 29 8.17 -6.45 4.21
N PHE A 30 7.10 -7.06 3.71
CA PHE A 30 6.30 -7.96 4.53
C PHE A 30 7.10 -9.21 4.89
N GLN A 31 7.13 -9.56 6.18
CA GLN A 31 7.78 -10.78 6.63
C GLN A 31 7.09 -11.99 6.00
N TYR A 32 5.77 -12.01 6.05
CA TYR A 32 4.89 -12.97 5.41
C TYR A 32 3.96 -12.25 4.45
N ASN A 33 3.74 -12.81 3.26
CA ASN A 33 2.73 -12.28 2.36
C ASN A 33 1.35 -12.62 2.96
N PRO A 34 0.46 -11.63 3.13
CA PRO A 34 -0.92 -11.91 3.52
C PRO A 34 -1.56 -12.97 2.64
N ASP A 35 -2.25 -13.93 3.27
CA ASP A 35 -3.03 -14.95 2.56
C ASP A 35 -4.22 -14.33 1.81
N THR A 36 -4.74 -13.22 2.35
CA THR A 36 -5.89 -12.52 1.78
C THR A 36 -5.59 -11.03 1.62
N MET A 37 -6.04 -10.50 0.48
CA MET A 37 -6.06 -9.07 0.17
C MET A 37 -7.39 -8.77 -0.50
N THR A 38 -8.15 -7.85 0.08
CA THR A 38 -9.46 -7.44 -0.45
C THR A 38 -9.32 -6.15 -1.23
N ARG A 39 -9.96 -6.08 -2.39
CA ARG A 39 -10.00 -4.89 -3.25
C ARG A 39 -11.44 -4.48 -3.46
N ARG A 40 -11.76 -3.22 -3.15
CA ARG A 40 -13.07 -2.62 -3.39
C ARG A 40 -12.91 -1.53 -4.45
N LEU A 41 -13.71 -1.60 -5.51
CA LEU A 41 -13.67 -0.65 -6.62
C LEU A 41 -15.03 0.02 -6.75
N GLU A 42 -15.04 1.35 -6.66
CA GLU A 42 -16.24 2.17 -6.77
C GLU A 42 -16.12 3.10 -7.97
N ALA A 43 -17.08 3.03 -8.90
CA ALA A 43 -17.07 3.86 -10.09
C ALA A 43 -17.16 5.35 -9.74
N ARG A 44 -16.38 6.19 -10.42
CA ARG A 44 -16.53 7.64 -10.38
C ARG A 44 -17.54 8.06 -11.45
N THR A 45 -18.80 8.21 -11.09
CA THR A 45 -19.86 8.66 -12.01
C THR A 45 -20.05 10.17 -11.93
N SER A 46 -20.46 10.81 -13.02
CA SER A 46 -20.66 12.26 -13.11
C SER A 46 -22.10 12.73 -12.85
N GLY A 47 -23.01 11.86 -12.42
CA GLY A 47 -24.43 12.18 -12.21
C GLY A 47 -24.96 11.65 -10.88
N GLY A 48 -25.18 12.56 -9.93
CA GLY A 48 -25.62 12.25 -8.56
C GLY A 48 -26.55 13.34 -7.98
N GLY A 49 -27.45 13.86 -8.80
CA GLY A 49 -28.54 14.75 -8.40
C GLY A 49 -29.82 14.34 -9.13
N ASP A 50 -30.96 14.43 -8.45
CA ASP A 50 -32.30 13.93 -8.78
C ASP A 50 -32.91 14.33 -10.15
N ASN A 51 -32.11 14.84 -11.10
CA ASN A 51 -32.59 15.27 -12.41
C ASN A 51 -31.52 15.22 -13.53
N SER A 52 -30.50 14.37 -13.46
CA SER A 52 -29.55 14.20 -14.58
C SER A 52 -30.15 13.33 -15.70
N ASP A 53 -30.19 13.89 -16.91
CA ASP A 53 -30.64 13.25 -18.15
C ASP A 53 -30.21 11.78 -18.29
N ARG A 54 -31.16 10.93 -18.74
CA ARG A 54 -30.95 9.50 -19.05
C ARG A 54 -29.75 9.23 -19.99
N ALA A 55 -29.22 10.26 -20.67
CA ALA A 55 -28.09 10.20 -21.57
C ALA A 55 -26.70 10.15 -20.89
N GLU A 56 -26.59 10.45 -19.58
CA GLU A 56 -25.29 10.50 -18.89
C GLU A 56 -24.97 9.28 -18.03
N ALA A 57 -25.85 8.28 -18.00
CA ALA A 57 -25.77 7.13 -17.10
C ALA A 57 -24.48 6.29 -17.23
N LEU A 58 -23.79 6.33 -18.37
CA LEU A 58 -22.57 5.57 -18.64
C LEU A 58 -21.28 6.41 -18.56
N ARG A 59 -21.36 7.70 -18.22
CA ARG A 59 -20.17 8.56 -18.16
C ARG A 59 -19.38 8.31 -16.88
N LEU A 60 -18.09 8.03 -17.06
CA LEU A 60 -17.11 7.93 -15.98
C LEU A 60 -16.31 9.22 -15.91
N ALA A 61 -16.12 9.75 -14.71
CA ALA A 61 -15.28 10.91 -14.43
C ALA A 61 -13.79 10.55 -14.28
N GLY A 62 -13.44 9.26 -14.35
CA GLY A 62 -12.07 8.77 -14.25
C GLY A 62 -12.01 7.32 -13.78
N PRO A 63 -10.81 6.83 -13.41
CA PRO A 63 -10.63 5.50 -12.85
C PRO A 63 -11.45 5.31 -11.56
N PRO A 64 -11.89 4.08 -11.23
CA PRO A 64 -12.64 3.83 -10.01
C PRO A 64 -11.83 4.23 -8.77
N LYS A 65 -12.52 4.65 -7.70
CA LYS A 65 -11.92 4.73 -6.37
C LYS A 65 -11.64 3.30 -5.92
N GLU A 66 -10.37 2.98 -5.69
CA GLU A 66 -9.94 1.65 -5.31
C GLU A 66 -9.40 1.68 -3.87
N THR A 67 -9.96 0.82 -3.02
CA THR A 67 -9.50 0.61 -1.64
C THR A 67 -8.97 -0.81 -1.51
N ILE A 68 -7.79 -0.95 -0.91
CA ILE A 68 -7.15 -2.23 -0.64
C ILE A 68 -7.08 -2.42 0.87
N THR A 69 -7.55 -3.57 1.35
CA THR A 69 -7.38 -4.00 2.75
C THR A 69 -6.61 -5.31 2.81
N LEU A 70 -5.66 -5.40 3.72
CA LEU A 70 -4.81 -6.57 3.91
C LEU A 70 -4.29 -6.63 5.34
N ASN A 71 -4.05 -7.86 5.82
CA ASN A 71 -3.62 -8.11 7.19
C ASN A 71 -2.17 -8.61 7.14
N VAL A 72 -1.25 -7.83 7.69
CA VAL A 72 0.18 -8.14 7.74
C VAL A 72 0.51 -8.73 9.11
N GLU A 73 1.17 -9.87 9.11
CA GLU A 73 1.69 -10.46 10.34
C GLU A 73 3.20 -10.25 10.44
N VAL A 74 3.66 -9.94 11.64
CA VAL A 74 5.08 -9.75 11.97
C VAL A 74 5.39 -10.57 13.21
N ASP A 75 6.47 -11.36 13.17
CA ASP A 75 6.88 -12.25 14.24
C ASP A 75 8.41 -12.31 14.36
N ALA A 76 8.94 -11.94 15.52
CA ALA A 76 10.36 -11.97 15.83
C ALA A 76 10.86 -13.35 16.32
N ALA A 77 10.00 -14.36 16.49
CA ALA A 77 10.36 -15.65 17.08
C ALA A 77 11.57 -16.32 16.39
N ASP A 78 11.57 -16.42 15.06
CA ASP A 78 12.69 -17.01 14.30
C ASP A 78 13.99 -16.22 14.48
N GLN A 79 13.88 -14.89 14.58
CA GLN A 79 15.03 -14.00 14.73
C GLN A 79 15.60 -14.12 16.15
N LEU A 80 14.73 -14.26 17.15
CA LEU A 80 15.10 -14.50 18.54
C LEU A 80 15.75 -15.87 18.73
N GLU A 81 15.22 -16.93 18.08
CA GLU A 81 15.82 -18.27 18.10
C GLU A 81 17.24 -18.26 17.52
N GLN A 82 17.47 -17.49 16.46
CA GLN A 82 18.78 -17.30 15.84
C GLN A 82 19.71 -16.38 16.63
N GLY A 83 19.28 -15.85 17.77
CA GLY A 83 20.08 -14.95 18.60
C GLY A 83 20.29 -13.57 17.98
N ASN A 84 19.37 -13.10 17.12
CA ASN A 84 19.51 -11.80 16.47
C ASN A 84 19.50 -10.66 17.52
N PRO A 85 20.58 -9.85 17.61
CA PRO A 85 20.69 -8.85 18.66
C PRO A 85 19.67 -7.71 18.51
N GLN A 86 19.23 -7.39 17.28
CA GLN A 86 18.20 -6.36 17.07
C GLN A 86 16.82 -6.84 17.53
N ALA A 87 16.47 -8.09 17.22
CA ALA A 87 15.21 -8.68 17.68
C ALA A 87 15.16 -8.80 19.21
N GLN A 88 16.28 -9.10 19.87
CA GLN A 88 16.36 -9.15 21.33
C GLN A 88 16.23 -7.78 21.99
N LEU A 89 16.67 -6.71 21.32
CA LEU A 89 16.63 -5.35 21.88
C LEU A 89 15.29 -4.67 21.66
N THR A 90 14.64 -4.93 20.52
CA THR A 90 13.52 -4.12 20.04
C THR A 90 12.33 -4.93 19.51
N GLY A 91 12.41 -6.26 19.50
CA GLY A 91 11.34 -7.12 18.99
C GLY A 91 10.94 -6.76 17.56
N VAL A 92 9.63 -6.62 17.32
CA VAL A 92 9.06 -6.19 16.03
C VAL A 92 8.82 -4.68 15.92
N SER A 93 9.09 -3.92 16.98
CA SER A 93 8.82 -2.48 17.07
C SER A 93 9.39 -1.63 15.93
N PRO A 94 10.62 -1.89 15.40
CA PRO A 94 11.15 -1.10 14.29
C PRO A 94 10.29 -1.20 13.01
N MET A 95 9.71 -2.37 12.74
CA MET A 95 8.83 -2.55 11.58
C MET A 95 7.49 -1.84 11.77
N LEU A 96 6.93 -1.88 12.99
CA LEU A 96 5.72 -1.14 13.34
C LEU A 96 5.93 0.38 13.23
N ALA A 97 7.04 0.88 13.78
CA ALA A 97 7.42 2.28 13.67
C ALA A 97 7.61 2.72 12.21
N ALA A 98 8.16 1.86 11.35
CA ALA A 98 8.29 2.17 9.92
C ALA A 98 6.92 2.31 9.22
N LEU A 99 5.92 1.51 9.61
CA LEU A 99 4.53 1.67 9.13
C LEU A 99 3.88 2.94 9.68
N GLU A 100 4.09 3.24 10.96
CA GLU A 100 3.61 4.47 11.59
C GLU A 100 4.18 5.70 10.91
N MET A 101 5.48 5.74 10.62
CA MET A 101 6.14 6.86 9.96
C MET A 101 5.59 7.20 8.55
N LEU A 102 4.74 6.35 7.96
CA LEU A 102 3.99 6.68 6.74
C LEU A 102 2.83 7.66 6.98
N LEU A 103 2.31 7.72 8.21
CA LEU A 103 1.22 8.61 8.63
C LEU A 103 1.72 9.88 9.34
N TYR A 104 2.94 9.86 9.89
CA TYR A 104 3.48 11.01 10.63
C TYR A 104 4.16 12.01 9.70
N PRO A 105 3.89 13.32 9.85
CA PRO A 105 4.73 14.34 9.23
C PRO A 105 6.15 14.26 9.82
N LYS A 106 7.15 14.57 9.00
CA LYS A 106 8.55 14.51 9.44
C LYS A 106 8.81 15.58 10.50
N SER A 107 9.45 15.20 11.60
CA SER A 107 9.74 16.09 12.74
C SER A 107 10.54 17.32 12.34
N LEU A 108 11.47 17.21 11.38
CA LEU A 108 12.21 18.35 10.85
C LEU A 108 11.29 19.43 10.26
N GLY A 109 10.25 19.04 9.52
CA GLY A 109 9.27 19.98 8.98
C GLY A 109 8.45 20.64 10.09
N VAL A 110 8.04 19.87 11.09
CA VAL A 110 7.32 20.40 12.26
C VAL A 110 8.17 21.41 13.03
N ILE A 111 9.44 21.08 13.30
CA ILE A 111 10.37 21.96 14.03
C ILE A 111 10.66 23.24 13.23
N ALA A 112 10.89 23.12 11.92
CA ALA A 112 11.11 24.28 11.05
C ALA A 112 9.89 25.22 11.05
N ASN A 113 8.68 24.65 10.96
CA ASN A 113 7.45 25.44 10.96
C ASN A 113 7.18 26.11 12.31
N LEU A 114 7.51 25.44 13.42
CA LEU A 114 7.46 26.06 14.75
C LEU A 114 8.43 27.23 14.88
N ALA A 115 9.66 27.10 14.37
CA ALA A 115 10.64 28.19 14.40
C ALA A 115 10.19 29.39 13.55
N LEU A 116 9.62 29.15 12.36
CA LEU A 116 9.06 30.21 11.51
C LEU A 116 7.87 30.91 12.19
N ALA A 117 7.00 30.15 12.85
CA ALA A 117 5.85 30.71 13.56
C ALA A 117 6.26 31.68 14.67
N GLN A 118 7.37 31.43 15.37
CA GLN A 118 7.90 32.33 16.41
C GLN A 118 8.37 33.67 15.85
N VAL A 119 8.74 33.73 14.57
CA VAL A 119 9.19 34.96 13.88
C VAL A 119 8.03 35.61 13.10
N GLY A 120 6.79 35.16 13.34
CA GLY A 120 5.57 35.71 12.72
C GLY A 120 5.24 35.12 11.34
N ASN A 121 5.98 34.12 10.88
CA ASN A 121 5.72 33.40 9.63
C ASN A 121 4.94 32.12 9.92
N ILE A 122 3.61 32.15 9.77
CA ILE A 122 2.76 30.97 9.96
C ILE A 122 2.52 30.32 8.60
N GLU A 123 3.03 29.12 8.40
CA GLU A 123 2.65 28.30 7.25
C GLU A 123 1.30 27.63 7.52
N ILE A 124 0.30 27.96 6.70
CA ILE A 124 -1.09 27.47 6.85
C ILE A 124 -1.31 26.16 6.06
N ILE A 125 -0.39 25.82 5.16
CA ILE A 125 -0.50 24.62 4.32
C ILE A 125 0.00 23.41 5.14
N PRO A 126 -0.84 22.38 5.33
CA PRO A 126 -0.39 21.15 6.00
C PRO A 126 0.76 20.50 5.22
N PRO A 127 1.73 19.89 5.91
CA PRO A 127 2.79 19.16 5.24
C PRO A 127 2.22 18.05 4.36
N GLU A 128 2.74 17.91 3.14
CA GLU A 128 2.39 16.81 2.25
C GLU A 128 2.97 15.49 2.79
N ALA A 129 2.15 14.45 2.87
CA ALA A 129 2.62 13.11 3.22
C ALA A 129 3.52 12.52 2.11
N PRO A 130 4.51 11.68 2.44
CA PRO A 130 5.36 11.06 1.45
C PRO A 130 4.55 10.20 0.48
N LEU A 131 4.94 10.20 -0.80
CA LEU A 131 4.33 9.33 -1.80
C LEU A 131 4.57 7.87 -1.42
N THR A 132 3.51 7.13 -1.13
CA THR A 132 3.63 5.72 -0.72
C THR A 132 3.27 4.80 -1.88
N LEU A 133 4.05 3.74 -2.08
CA LEU A 133 3.82 2.72 -3.10
C LEU A 133 3.49 1.39 -2.43
N PHE A 134 2.42 0.76 -2.87
CA PHE A 134 2.09 -0.63 -2.56
C PHE A 134 2.61 -1.53 -3.69
N VAL A 135 3.48 -2.47 -3.33
CA VAL A 135 4.11 -3.42 -4.25
C VAL A 135 3.58 -4.81 -3.97
N TRP A 136 2.92 -5.40 -4.96
CA TRP A 136 2.35 -6.76 -4.89
C TRP A 136 2.74 -7.57 -6.13
N GLY A 137 4.04 -7.87 -6.22
CA GLY A 137 4.63 -8.51 -7.38
C GLY A 137 4.93 -7.55 -8.54
N PRO A 138 5.42 -8.06 -9.68
CA PRO A 138 5.99 -7.23 -10.75
C PRO A 138 4.96 -6.42 -11.53
N THR A 139 3.71 -6.88 -11.58
CA THR A 139 2.64 -6.26 -12.39
C THR A 139 1.73 -5.34 -11.58
N ARG A 140 1.91 -5.27 -10.26
CA ARG A 140 1.06 -4.48 -9.36
C ARG A 140 1.91 -3.62 -8.43
N VAL A 141 2.35 -2.49 -8.98
CA VAL A 141 2.95 -1.39 -8.23
C VAL A 141 1.98 -0.22 -8.29
N LEU A 142 1.46 0.18 -7.14
CA LEU A 142 0.37 1.15 -7.04
C LEU A 142 0.77 2.30 -6.12
N PRO A 143 0.64 3.56 -6.56
CA PRO A 143 0.67 4.68 -5.62
C PRO A 143 -0.57 4.61 -4.72
N VAL A 144 -0.35 4.68 -3.41
CA VAL A 144 -1.39 4.58 -2.40
C VAL A 144 -1.23 5.68 -1.36
N ARG A 145 -2.34 6.00 -0.71
CA ARG A 145 -2.38 6.72 0.56
C ARG A 145 -2.80 5.72 1.63
N VAL A 146 -2.04 5.64 2.71
CA VAL A 146 -2.48 4.91 3.90
C VAL A 146 -3.61 5.72 4.53
N THR A 147 -4.83 5.19 4.56
CA THR A 147 -5.98 5.89 5.17
C THR A 147 -6.05 5.65 6.67
N GLY A 148 -5.52 4.52 7.12
CA GLY A 148 -5.44 4.14 8.51
C GLY A 148 -5.05 2.67 8.64
N PHE A 149 -4.64 2.30 9.84
CA PHE A 149 -4.42 0.91 10.18
C PHE A 149 -4.61 0.68 11.68
N SER A 150 -4.82 -0.59 12.04
CA SER A 150 -4.89 -1.06 13.41
C SER A 150 -3.72 -2.00 13.68
N ILE A 151 -3.06 -1.86 14.82
CA ILE A 151 -2.00 -2.77 15.27
C ILE A 151 -2.54 -3.54 16.48
N THR A 152 -2.48 -4.86 16.40
CA THR A 152 -2.70 -5.77 17.53
C THR A 152 -1.36 -6.37 17.91
N GLU A 153 -0.78 -5.90 19.02
CA GLU A 153 0.46 -6.43 19.56
C GLU A 153 0.18 -7.65 20.45
N GLU A 154 0.98 -8.69 20.29
CA GLU A 154 0.82 -9.96 20.97
C GLU A 154 2.20 -10.47 21.41
N ALA A 155 2.27 -11.06 22.61
CA ALA A 155 3.49 -11.60 23.21
C ALA A 155 4.61 -10.55 23.37
N TYR A 156 5.22 -10.54 24.55
CA TYR A 156 6.20 -9.52 24.92
C TYR A 156 7.45 -10.18 25.51
N ASP A 157 8.60 -9.56 25.28
CA ASP A 157 9.82 -9.91 25.98
C ASP A 157 9.83 -9.34 27.42
N THR A 158 10.93 -9.56 28.16
CA THR A 158 11.08 -9.05 29.54
C THR A 158 11.13 -7.53 29.64
N LEU A 159 11.39 -6.83 28.53
CA LEU A 159 11.44 -5.37 28.43
C LEU A 159 10.15 -4.79 27.84
N LEU A 160 9.10 -5.62 27.67
CA LEU A 160 7.83 -5.25 27.06
C LEU A 160 7.95 -4.81 25.60
N ASN A 161 8.96 -5.30 24.86
CA ASN A 161 8.97 -5.19 23.42
C ASN A 161 8.02 -6.25 22.83
N PRO A 162 7.09 -5.87 21.94
CA PRO A 162 6.26 -6.85 21.24
C PRO A 162 7.14 -7.75 20.38
N ILE A 163 6.90 -9.06 20.45
CA ILE A 163 7.58 -10.05 19.61
C ILE A 163 6.68 -10.56 18.49
N ARG A 164 5.36 -10.33 18.57
CA ARG A 164 4.40 -10.60 17.49
C ARG A 164 3.44 -9.43 17.34
N ALA A 165 3.02 -9.16 16.11
CA ALA A 165 1.99 -8.17 15.84
C ALA A 165 1.19 -8.54 14.58
N LYS A 166 -0.08 -8.15 14.59
CA LYS A 166 -0.97 -8.16 13.42
C LYS A 166 -1.34 -6.73 13.06
N VAL A 167 -1.19 -6.38 11.79
CA VAL A 167 -1.48 -5.04 11.28
C VAL A 167 -2.55 -5.11 10.21
N ASP A 168 -3.73 -4.54 10.50
CA ASP A 168 -4.83 -4.41 9.53
C ASP A 168 -4.67 -3.10 8.78
N LEU A 169 -4.18 -3.16 7.54
CA LEU A 169 -3.89 -1.99 6.73
C LEU A 169 -5.05 -1.64 5.80
N THR A 170 -5.43 -0.36 5.77
CA THR A 170 -6.36 0.18 4.75
C THR A 170 -5.64 1.21 3.88
N LEU A 171 -5.63 0.93 2.58
CA LEU A 171 -4.94 1.73 1.58
C LEU A 171 -5.96 2.25 0.56
N GLN A 172 -5.87 3.53 0.22
CA GLN A 172 -6.57 4.12 -0.91
C GLN A 172 -5.61 4.26 -2.07
N VAL A 173 -5.95 3.69 -3.22
CA VAL A 173 -5.14 3.83 -4.44
C VAL A 173 -5.32 5.24 -5.00
N LEU A 174 -4.20 5.89 -5.31
CA LEU A 174 -4.16 7.22 -5.92
C LEU A 174 -4.09 7.05 -7.44
N SER A 175 -5.06 7.59 -8.15
CA SER A 175 -5.10 7.50 -9.62
C SER A 175 -4.46 8.70 -10.29
N TYR A 176 -4.32 8.66 -11.62
CA TYR A 176 -3.79 9.78 -12.40
C TYR A 176 -4.64 11.07 -12.29
N VAL A 177 -5.90 10.99 -11.84
CA VAL A 177 -6.75 12.17 -11.57
C VAL A 177 -6.57 12.73 -10.16
N ASP A 178 -5.98 11.96 -9.24
CA ASP A 178 -5.74 12.39 -7.85
C ASP A 178 -4.35 13.02 -7.67
N LEU A 179 -3.46 12.81 -8.64
CA LEU A 179 -2.06 13.23 -8.60
C LEU A 179 -1.75 14.22 -9.73
N LYS A 180 -0.99 15.27 -9.39
CA LYS A 180 -0.42 16.20 -10.37
C LYS A 180 0.43 15.43 -11.39
N VAL A 181 0.43 15.86 -12.65
CA VAL A 181 1.20 15.21 -13.73
C VAL A 181 2.72 15.16 -13.43
N SER A 182 3.24 16.12 -12.67
CA SER A 182 4.64 16.13 -12.22
C SER A 182 4.97 15.12 -11.13
N ASN A 183 3.97 14.54 -10.46
CA ASN A 183 4.17 13.56 -9.41
C ASN A 183 4.43 12.18 -10.04
N PRO A 184 5.51 11.46 -9.65
CA PRO A 184 5.84 10.16 -10.24
C PRO A 184 4.76 9.09 -10.01
N GLY A 185 3.90 9.22 -8.99
CA GLY A 185 2.76 8.35 -8.81
C GLY A 185 1.75 8.42 -9.97
N HIS A 186 1.64 9.56 -10.65
CA HIS A 186 0.74 9.71 -11.81
C HIS A 186 1.09 8.72 -12.93
N SER A 187 2.38 8.65 -13.31
CA SER A 187 2.85 7.74 -14.35
C SER A 187 2.84 6.28 -13.90
N LEU A 188 3.14 6.00 -12.63
CA LEU A 188 3.06 4.65 -12.06
C LEU A 188 1.65 4.07 -12.13
N PHE A 189 0.63 4.87 -11.76
CA PHE A 189 -0.76 4.41 -11.86
C PHE A 189 -1.16 4.15 -13.32
N LEU A 190 -0.76 5.03 -14.25
CA LEU A 190 -1.05 4.86 -15.67
C LEU A 190 -0.41 3.58 -16.22
N ALA A 191 0.84 3.30 -15.87
CA ALA A 191 1.53 2.07 -16.25
C ALA A 191 0.80 0.82 -15.71
N HIS A 192 0.36 0.86 -14.45
CA HIS A 192 -0.46 -0.21 -13.88
C HIS A 192 -1.80 -0.37 -14.62
N GLN A 193 -2.46 0.73 -15.00
CA GLN A 193 -3.71 0.65 -15.77
C GLN A 193 -3.48 -0.01 -17.14
N ILE A 194 -2.43 0.37 -17.87
CA ILE A 194 -2.07 -0.26 -19.14
C ILE A 194 -1.82 -1.77 -18.95
N ALA A 195 -1.06 -2.15 -17.91
CA ALA A 195 -0.84 -3.56 -17.59
C ALA A 195 -2.17 -4.29 -17.27
N LYS A 196 -3.09 -3.63 -16.57
CA LYS A 196 -4.43 -4.16 -16.26
C LYS A 196 -5.27 -4.35 -17.53
N GLU A 197 -5.19 -3.45 -18.50
CA GLU A 197 -5.89 -3.57 -19.80
C GLU A 197 -5.36 -4.76 -20.63
N VAL A 198 -4.03 -4.96 -20.65
CA VAL A 198 -3.41 -6.13 -21.29
C VAL A 198 -3.88 -7.43 -20.63
N LEU A 199 -3.90 -7.48 -19.30
CA LEU A 199 -4.41 -8.63 -18.55
C LEU A 199 -5.91 -8.88 -18.75
N ALA A 200 -6.72 -7.83 -18.90
CA ALA A 200 -8.14 -7.96 -19.20
C ALA A 200 -8.34 -8.59 -20.59
N THR A 201 -7.49 -8.24 -21.55
CA THR A 201 -7.53 -8.81 -22.91
C THR A 201 -7.17 -10.30 -22.90
N SER A 202 -6.20 -10.74 -22.11
CA SER A 202 -5.83 -12.16 -22.02
C SER A 202 -6.94 -13.02 -21.40
N ASN A 203 -7.81 -12.45 -20.56
CA ASN A 203 -8.98 -13.16 -20.03
C ASN A 203 -9.98 -13.55 -21.14
N VAL A 204 -10.12 -12.76 -22.20
CA VAL A 204 -10.99 -13.07 -23.34
C VAL A 204 -10.52 -14.34 -24.04
N VAL A 205 -9.20 -14.51 -24.21
CA VAL A 205 -8.60 -15.72 -24.80
C VAL A 205 -8.93 -16.95 -23.95
N ASN A 206 -8.72 -16.86 -22.63
CA ASN A 206 -9.02 -17.96 -21.70
C ASN A 206 -10.53 -18.30 -21.68
N SER A 207 -11.39 -17.27 -21.70
CA SER A 207 -12.84 -17.45 -21.68
C SER A 207 -13.37 -18.08 -22.97
N ALA A 208 -12.85 -17.66 -24.13
CA ALA A 208 -13.22 -18.23 -25.43
C ALA A 208 -12.85 -19.72 -25.53
N LEU A 209 -11.71 -20.13 -24.97
CA LEU A 209 -11.32 -21.55 -24.90
C LEU A 209 -12.28 -22.37 -24.02
N ASN A 210 -12.71 -21.84 -22.88
CA ASN A 210 -13.65 -22.52 -21.98
C ASN A 210 -15.05 -22.65 -22.59
N VAL A 211 -15.52 -21.62 -23.29
CA VAL A 211 -16.82 -21.64 -24.00
C VAL A 211 -16.77 -22.58 -25.21
N GLY A 212 -15.70 -22.54 -26.00
CA GLY A 212 -15.52 -23.46 -27.14
C GLY A 212 -15.42 -24.93 -26.73
N ALA A 213 -14.85 -25.22 -25.56
CA ALA A 213 -14.80 -26.58 -25.00
C ALA A 213 -16.18 -27.08 -24.51
N SER A 214 -17.06 -26.17 -24.06
CA SER A 214 -18.39 -26.52 -23.57
C SER A 214 -19.44 -26.70 -24.69
N PHE A 215 -19.13 -26.27 -25.92
CA PHE A 215 -19.95 -26.49 -27.11
C PHE A 215 -19.54 -27.73 -27.94
N LYS A 216 -18.71 -28.63 -27.42
CA LYS A 216 -18.51 -29.96 -28.02
C LYS A 216 -19.78 -30.81 -27.83
N LEU A 217 -20.72 -30.67 -28.77
CA LEU A 217 -21.71 -31.69 -29.15
C LEU A 217 -21.00 -32.84 -29.89
#